data_AF-A0AA43FH14-F1
#
_entry.id   AF-A0AA43FH14-F1
#
_cell.length_a   1.000
_cell.length_b   1.000
_cell.length_c   1.000
_cell.angle_alpha   90.00
_cell.angle_beta   90.00
_cell.angle_gamma   90.00
#
_symmetry.space_group_name_H-M   'P 1'
#
loop_
_entity.id
_entity.type
_entity.pdbx_description
1 polymer ?
#
loop_
_entity_poly.entity_id
_entity_poly.type
_entity_poly.pdbx_seq_one_letter_code
_entity_poly.pdbx_strand_id
1 'polypeptide(L)'
;MPKESTNTGIAAPGAELVNAYLAGVEARQRQTLEALRASIKKIIPYAEEGMKYAMPAFILDGKGVAGYAAFTGHCSYFPMSGSVLESAGDLVANYKISKGGLRFATDGRLPVGLLRKLIKLRMEEIAAVENGRRCEYYPDGRLKAAGQMRDGKLHGQWKWYRYDGTLMRTGEFTFGEQTGTWTTFERDGSEGRTTIL
;
A
#
# COMPACT_ATOMS: atom_id res chain seq x y z
N MET A 1 40.55 9.09 15.01
CA MET A 1 39.20 9.35 15.56
C MET A 1 38.18 9.02 14.48
N PRO A 2 37.33 7.99 14.65
CA PRO A 2 36.32 7.67 13.65
C PRO A 2 35.21 8.73 13.67
N LYS A 3 34.79 9.19 12.48
CA LYS A 3 33.61 10.03 12.31
C LYS A 3 32.39 9.12 12.31
N GLU A 4 31.55 9.23 13.33
CA GLU A 4 30.19 8.70 13.30
C GLU A 4 29.46 9.32 12.11
N SER A 5 29.05 8.48 11.17
CA SER A 5 28.16 8.89 10.09
C SER A 5 26.74 8.70 10.62
N THR A 6 26.14 9.78 11.09
CA THR A 6 24.70 9.85 11.35
C THR A 6 23.96 9.53 10.06
N ASN A 7 23.33 8.36 10.03
CA ASN A 7 22.44 7.92 8.97
C ASN A 7 21.16 8.76 9.03
N THR A 8 21.20 9.97 8.47
CA THR A 8 19.99 10.76 8.22
C THR A 8 19.26 10.08 7.07
N GLY A 9 18.29 9.23 7.40
CA GLY A 9 17.45 8.55 6.41
C GLY A 9 16.76 9.57 5.50
N ILE A 10 17.29 9.78 4.31
CA ILE A 10 16.68 10.64 3.29
C ILE A 10 15.35 10.00 2.90
N ALA A 11 14.25 10.72 3.08
CA ALA A 11 12.94 10.24 2.69
C ALA A 11 12.89 10.04 1.16
N ALA A 12 12.20 9.00 0.69
CA ALA A 12 12.02 8.80 -0.75
C ALA A 12 11.35 10.06 -1.38
N PRO A 13 11.70 10.47 -2.61
CA PRO A 13 11.22 11.71 -3.21
C PRO A 13 9.68 11.86 -3.19
N GLY A 14 8.95 10.75 -3.38
CA GLY A 14 7.50 10.75 -3.30
C GLY A 14 6.94 11.05 -1.90
N ALA A 15 7.63 10.63 -0.83
CA ALA A 15 7.24 10.93 0.55
C ALA A 15 7.42 12.42 0.89
N GLU A 16 8.41 13.09 0.30
CA GLU A 16 8.61 14.53 0.45
C GLU A 16 7.47 15.32 -0.21
N LEU A 17 7.02 14.92 -1.41
CA LEU A 17 5.86 15.52 -2.07
C LEU A 17 4.57 15.35 -1.23
N VAL A 18 4.39 14.19 -0.61
CA VAL A 18 3.28 13.94 0.30
C VAL A 18 3.36 14.85 1.54
N ASN A 19 4.56 15.04 2.10
CA ASN A 19 4.77 15.95 3.23
C ASN A 19 4.45 17.40 2.85
N ALA A 20 4.89 17.84 1.66
CA ALA A 20 4.59 19.17 1.14
C ALA A 20 3.08 19.38 0.95
N TYR A 21 2.36 18.39 0.42
CA TYR A 21 0.90 18.41 0.35
C TYR A 21 0.27 18.59 1.73
N LEU A 22 0.65 17.76 2.71
CA LEU A 22 0.09 17.79 4.06
C LEU A 22 0.38 19.11 4.80
N ALA A 23 1.55 19.71 4.57
CA ALA A 23 1.90 21.01 5.12
C ALA A 23 0.95 22.15 4.69
N GLY A 24 0.33 22.03 3.51
CA GLY A 24 -0.68 22.96 3.01
C GLY A 24 -2.12 22.69 3.47
N VAL A 25 -2.38 21.56 4.15
CA VAL A 25 -3.71 21.19 4.64
C VAL A 25 -3.98 21.84 6.01
N GLU A 26 -5.22 22.28 6.26
CA GLU A 26 -5.66 22.80 7.57
C GLU A 26 -5.38 21.80 8.71
N ALA A 27 -5.05 22.30 9.89
CA ALA A 27 -4.50 21.50 11.00
C ALA A 27 -5.36 20.29 11.37
N ARG A 28 -6.69 20.45 11.50
CA ARG A 28 -7.60 19.36 11.87
C ARG A 28 -7.65 18.29 10.78
N GLN A 29 -7.80 18.70 9.52
CA GLN A 29 -7.79 17.75 8.40
C GLN A 29 -6.42 17.07 8.24
N ARG A 30 -5.32 17.79 8.47
CA ARG A 30 -3.96 17.27 8.40
C ARG A 30 -3.76 16.12 9.39
N GLN A 31 -4.13 16.32 10.66
CA GLN A 31 -4.03 15.29 11.70
C GLN A 31 -4.82 14.03 11.30
N THR A 32 -6.00 14.22 10.73
CA THR A 32 -6.86 13.15 10.23
C THR A 32 -6.21 12.38 9.08
N LEU A 33 -5.66 13.09 8.09
CA LEU A 33 -4.99 12.47 6.94
C LEU A 33 -3.66 11.81 7.32
N GLU A 34 -2.89 12.36 8.25
CA GLU A 34 -1.67 11.75 8.78
C GLU A 34 -1.98 10.43 9.49
N ALA A 35 -3.07 10.36 10.25
CA ALA A 35 -3.50 9.12 10.88
C ALA A 35 -3.97 8.07 9.85
N LEU A 36 -4.66 8.50 8.79
CA LEU A 36 -5.03 7.63 7.68
C LEU A 36 -3.78 7.10 6.96
N ARG A 37 -2.83 7.97 6.64
CA ARG A 37 -1.52 7.63 6.06
C ARG A 37 -0.80 6.59 6.90
N ALA A 38 -0.69 6.80 8.21
CA ALA A 38 -0.04 5.86 9.13
C ALA A 38 -0.75 4.50 9.15
N SER A 39 -2.08 4.48 9.07
CA SER A 39 -2.86 3.25 9.02
C SER A 39 -2.64 2.49 7.71
N ILE A 40 -2.64 3.19 6.57
CA ILE A 40 -2.38 2.58 5.26
C ILE A 40 -0.95 2.03 5.23
N LYS A 41 0.05 2.79 5.71
CA LYS A 41 1.44 2.35 5.78
C LYS A 41 1.64 1.08 6.62
N LYS A 42 0.84 0.88 7.66
CA LYS A 42 0.84 -0.39 8.43
C LYS A 42 0.21 -1.56 7.67
N ILE A 43 -0.74 -1.29 6.78
CA ILE A 43 -1.43 -2.34 6.00
C ILE A 43 -0.60 -2.73 4.78
N ILE A 44 0.01 -1.75 4.11
CA ILE A 44 0.80 -1.92 2.89
C ILE A 44 2.16 -1.20 2.97
N PRO A 45 3.05 -1.58 3.91
CA PRO A 45 4.33 -0.88 4.15
C PRO A 45 5.29 -0.93 2.96
N TYR A 46 5.03 -1.80 1.99
CA TYR A 46 5.80 -2.00 0.76
C TYR A 46 5.32 -1.16 -0.41
N ALA A 47 4.19 -0.47 -0.30
CA ALA A 47 3.72 0.44 -1.33
C ALA A 47 4.53 1.74 -1.28
N GLU A 48 4.94 2.22 -2.45
CA GLU A 48 5.62 3.50 -2.59
C GLU A 48 4.65 4.63 -2.25
N GLU A 49 5.10 5.58 -1.43
CA GLU A 49 4.36 6.82 -1.18
C GLU A 49 4.69 7.82 -2.28
N GLY A 50 3.68 8.43 -2.88
CA GLY A 50 3.87 9.46 -3.91
C GLY A 50 2.58 10.22 -4.18
N MET A 51 2.54 10.86 -5.35
CA MET A 51 1.39 11.64 -5.79
C MET A 51 0.73 10.99 -7.00
N LYS A 52 -0.60 10.89 -7.00
CA LYS A 52 -1.39 10.58 -8.19
C LYS A 52 -2.55 11.54 -8.28
N TYR A 53 -2.84 12.06 -9.48
CA TYR A 53 -3.94 13.01 -9.68
C TYR A 53 -3.90 14.18 -8.67
N ALA A 54 -2.69 14.68 -8.37
CA ALA A 54 -2.42 15.75 -7.39
C ALA A 54 -2.82 15.44 -5.94
N MET A 55 -3.04 14.18 -5.56
CA MET A 55 -3.26 13.77 -4.17
C MET A 55 -2.21 12.74 -3.70
N PRO A 56 -1.91 12.70 -2.39
CA PRO A 56 -1.14 11.62 -1.80
C PRO A 56 -1.72 10.25 -2.12
N ALA A 57 -0.86 9.32 -2.50
CA ALA A 57 -1.22 7.95 -2.83
C ALA A 57 -0.13 6.95 -2.46
N PHE A 58 -0.58 5.74 -2.16
CA PHE A 58 0.23 4.53 -2.07
C PHE A 58 0.16 3.79 -3.41
N ILE A 59 1.33 3.50 -3.96
CA ILE A 59 1.54 3.03 -5.33
C ILE A 59 2.25 1.67 -5.28
N LEU A 60 1.75 0.71 -6.04
CA LEU A 60 2.35 -0.60 -6.20
C LEU A 60 2.55 -0.86 -7.69
N ASP A 61 3.81 -1.01 -8.12
CA ASP A 61 4.20 -1.23 -9.51
C ASP A 61 3.53 -0.23 -10.48
N GLY A 62 3.59 1.06 -10.11
CA GLY A 62 2.98 2.15 -10.87
C GLY A 62 1.44 2.23 -10.78
N LYS A 63 0.76 1.31 -10.10
CA LYS A 63 -0.70 1.33 -9.89
C LYS A 63 -1.06 1.94 -8.55
N GLY A 64 -2.08 2.81 -8.53
CA GLY A 64 -2.54 3.41 -7.28
C GLY A 64 -3.39 2.38 -6.51
N VAL A 65 -3.12 2.22 -5.22
CA VAL A 65 -3.81 1.28 -4.31
C VAL A 65 -4.71 2.04 -3.34
N ALA A 66 -4.22 3.14 -2.77
CA ALA A 66 -4.96 3.95 -1.82
C ALA A 66 -4.50 5.40 -1.92
N GLY A 67 -5.43 6.33 -2.09
CA GLY A 67 -5.18 7.77 -2.08
C GLY A 67 -6.04 8.47 -1.03
N TYR A 68 -5.66 9.68 -0.67
CA TYR A 68 -6.43 10.49 0.26
C TYR A 68 -6.23 11.98 -0.01
N ALA A 69 -7.25 12.79 0.28
CA ALA A 69 -7.18 14.23 0.11
C ALA A 69 -8.10 14.98 1.08
N ALA A 70 -7.75 16.23 1.35
CA ALA A 70 -8.59 17.20 2.06
C ALA A 70 -9.42 18.02 1.07
N PHE A 71 -10.66 18.29 1.44
CA PHE A 71 -11.59 19.17 0.73
C PHE A 71 -12.30 20.09 1.72
N THR A 72 -13.00 21.11 1.23
CA THR A 72 -13.82 21.97 2.09
C THR A 72 -14.83 21.13 2.90
N GLY A 73 -14.68 21.15 4.23
CA GLY A 73 -15.57 20.51 5.19
C GLY A 73 -15.50 18.98 5.28
N HIS A 74 -14.58 18.31 4.58
CA HIS A 74 -14.43 16.84 4.68
C HIS A 74 -13.07 16.32 4.20
N CYS A 75 -12.73 15.11 4.62
CA CYS A 75 -11.63 14.34 4.05
C CYS A 75 -12.19 13.24 3.13
N SER A 76 -11.39 12.75 2.20
CA SER A 76 -11.77 11.63 1.33
C SER A 76 -10.69 10.58 1.25
N TYR A 77 -11.11 9.32 1.21
CA TYR A 77 -10.30 8.16 0.86
C TYR A 77 -10.66 7.70 -0.56
N PHE A 78 -9.65 7.40 -1.35
CA PHE A 78 -9.78 6.96 -2.74
C PHE A 78 -9.16 5.57 -2.89
N PRO A 79 -9.93 4.52 -3.20
CA PRO A 79 -9.35 3.22 -3.57
C PRO A 79 -8.71 3.21 -4.96
N MET A 80 -8.61 4.37 -5.62
CA MET A 80 -7.97 4.54 -6.94
C MET A 80 -8.65 3.77 -8.08
N SER A 81 -9.87 3.27 -7.85
CA SER A 81 -10.79 2.70 -8.82
C SER A 81 -12.23 2.81 -8.32
N GLY A 82 -13.17 3.21 -9.18
CA GLY A 82 -14.59 3.38 -8.79
C GLY A 82 -15.28 2.06 -8.45
N SER A 83 -14.95 1.00 -9.20
CA SER A 83 -15.47 -0.37 -9.04
C SER A 83 -15.19 -0.98 -7.64
N VAL A 84 -14.14 -0.51 -6.95
CA VAL A 84 -13.81 -0.99 -5.60
C VAL A 84 -14.87 -0.56 -4.60
N LEU A 85 -15.40 0.66 -4.71
CA LEU A 85 -16.49 1.12 -3.84
C LEU A 85 -17.80 0.42 -4.16
N GLU A 86 -18.05 0.13 -5.44
CA GLU A 86 -19.20 -0.68 -5.88
C GLU A 86 -19.12 -2.10 -5.29
N SER A 87 -17.95 -2.75 -5.42
CA SER A 87 -17.68 -4.09 -4.89
C SER A 87 -17.74 -4.16 -3.36
N ALA A 88 -17.48 -3.04 -2.68
CA ALA A 88 -17.54 -2.98 -1.22
C ALA A 88 -18.99 -3.01 -0.69
N GLY A 89 -19.99 -2.68 -1.52
CA GLY A 89 -21.41 -2.77 -1.18
C GLY A 89 -21.75 -2.15 0.17
N ASP A 90 -22.42 -2.92 1.03
CA ASP A 90 -22.90 -2.46 2.34
C ASP A 90 -21.79 -1.99 3.30
N LEU A 91 -20.53 -2.38 3.08
CA LEU A 91 -19.41 -1.93 3.90
C LEU A 91 -19.23 -0.41 3.87
N VAL A 92 -19.68 0.24 2.80
CA VAL A 92 -19.55 1.69 2.59
C VAL A 92 -20.90 2.42 2.62
N ALA A 93 -22.00 1.73 2.92
CA ALA A 93 -23.35 2.30 2.87
C ALA A 93 -23.56 3.52 3.78
N ASN A 94 -22.84 3.58 4.91
CA ASN A 94 -22.91 4.69 5.86
C ASN A 94 -22.04 5.90 5.47
N TYR A 95 -21.41 5.88 4.29
CA TYR A 95 -20.53 6.95 3.83
C TYR A 95 -21.06 7.60 2.58
N LYS A 96 -20.81 8.91 2.46
CA LYS A 96 -21.08 9.64 1.22
C LYS A 96 -20.02 9.30 0.19
N ILE A 97 -20.43 8.68 -0.91
CA ILE A 97 -19.55 8.31 -2.02
C ILE A 97 -19.60 9.40 -3.11
N SER A 98 -18.47 9.66 -3.74
CA SER A 98 -18.33 10.48 -4.96
C SER A 98 -17.80 9.62 -6.12
N LYS A 99 -17.52 10.20 -7.30
CA LYS A 99 -17.08 9.48 -8.52
C LYS A 99 -15.87 8.53 -8.37
N GLY A 100 -15.17 8.52 -7.24
CA GLY A 100 -14.17 7.49 -6.94
C GLY A 100 -13.65 7.52 -5.50
N GLY A 101 -14.39 8.14 -4.58
CA GLY A 101 -13.89 8.40 -3.23
C GLY A 101 -14.99 8.39 -2.17
N LEU A 102 -14.64 7.83 -1.01
CA LEU A 102 -15.44 7.76 0.19
C LEU A 102 -15.13 8.99 1.06
N ARG A 103 -16.15 9.78 1.38
CA ARG A 103 -16.01 10.99 2.21
C ARG A 103 -16.24 10.69 3.68
N PHE A 104 -15.46 11.34 4.54
CA PHE A 104 -15.60 11.26 5.99
C PHE A 104 -15.30 12.63 6.64
N ALA A 105 -15.72 12.79 7.89
CA ALA A 105 -15.58 14.05 8.62
C ALA A 105 -14.12 14.52 8.72
N THR A 106 -13.90 15.83 8.92
CA THR A 106 -12.57 16.44 9.02
C THR A 106 -11.75 15.93 10.22
N ASP A 107 -12.41 15.36 11.22
CA ASP A 107 -11.85 14.65 12.38
C ASP A 107 -12.23 13.15 12.42
N GLY A 108 -12.89 12.67 11.37
CA GLY A 108 -13.35 11.30 11.29
C GLY A 108 -12.20 10.32 11.07
N ARG A 109 -12.39 9.07 11.50
CA ARG A 109 -11.44 7.98 11.22
C ARG A 109 -12.17 6.87 10.49
N LEU A 110 -11.54 6.33 9.44
CA LEU A 110 -12.02 5.10 8.84
C LEU A 110 -11.67 3.92 9.76
N PRO A 111 -12.64 3.03 10.06
CA PRO A 111 -12.34 1.81 10.79
C PRO A 111 -11.24 1.01 10.07
N VAL A 112 -10.22 0.56 10.80
CA VAL A 112 -9.09 -0.18 10.21
C VAL A 112 -9.54 -1.45 9.48
N GLY A 113 -10.63 -2.08 9.93
CA GLY A 113 -11.25 -3.21 9.24
C GLY A 113 -11.81 -2.85 7.87
N LEU A 114 -12.49 -1.70 7.76
CA LEU A 114 -12.98 -1.18 6.48
C LEU A 114 -11.82 -0.85 5.55
N LEU A 115 -10.82 -0.13 6.06
CA LEU A 115 -9.63 0.24 5.29
C LEU A 115 -8.90 -0.99 4.73
N ARG A 116 -8.70 -2.03 5.54
CA ARG A 116 -8.12 -3.31 5.07
C ARG A 116 -8.94 -3.95 3.94
N LYS A 117 -10.27 -4.00 4.08
CA LYS A 117 -11.15 -4.57 3.04
C LYS A 117 -11.08 -3.79 1.73
N LEU A 118 -11.09 -2.45 1.79
CA LEU A 118 -10.99 -1.61 0.59
C LEU A 118 -9.64 -1.75 -0.12
N ILE A 119 -8.54 -1.79 0.64
CA ILE A 119 -7.19 -2.01 0.10
C ILE A 119 -7.11 -3.40 -0.54
N LYS A 120 -7.60 -4.43 0.14
CA LYS A 120 -7.64 -5.81 -0.37
C LYS A 120 -8.40 -5.90 -1.70
N LEU A 121 -9.62 -5.35 -1.76
CA LEU A 121 -10.44 -5.33 -2.98
C LEU A 121 -9.70 -4.66 -4.14
N ARG A 122 -9.06 -3.51 -3.89
CA ARG A 122 -8.27 -2.83 -4.93
C ARG A 122 -7.08 -3.66 -5.40
N MET A 123 -6.39 -4.34 -4.49
CA MET A 123 -5.26 -5.19 -4.84
C MET A 123 -5.68 -6.44 -5.61
N GLU A 124 -6.82 -7.05 -5.27
CA GLU A 124 -7.43 -8.14 -6.03
C GLU A 124 -7.86 -7.70 -7.43
N GLU A 125 -8.43 -6.50 -7.55
CA GLU A 125 -8.78 -5.90 -8.85
C GLU A 125 -7.53 -5.66 -9.72
N ILE A 126 -6.46 -5.07 -9.16
CA ILE A 126 -5.19 -4.88 -9.88
C ILE A 126 -4.66 -6.24 -10.35
N ALA A 127 -4.72 -7.25 -9.48
CA ALA A 127 -4.26 -8.59 -9.80
C ALA A 127 -5.06 -9.26 -10.92
N ALA A 128 -6.38 -9.09 -10.92
CA ALA A 128 -7.27 -9.64 -11.94
C ALA A 128 -7.06 -8.99 -13.32
N VAL A 129 -6.84 -7.67 -13.39
CA VAL A 129 -6.56 -6.98 -14.66
C VAL A 129 -5.17 -7.34 -15.21
N GLU A 130 -4.22 -7.65 -14.33
CA GLU A 130 -2.85 -8.02 -14.72
C GLU A 130 -2.71 -9.49 -15.13
N ASN A 131 -3.82 -10.25 -15.26
CA ASN A 131 -3.93 -11.57 -15.91
C ASN A 131 -2.73 -12.51 -15.66
N GLY A 132 -2.25 -12.52 -14.42
CA GLY A 132 -0.94 -13.05 -14.07
C GLY A 132 -0.54 -12.68 -12.65
N ARG A 133 -0.80 -11.47 -12.16
CA ARG A 133 -0.47 -11.17 -10.76
C ARG A 133 -1.35 -11.98 -9.78
N ARG A 134 -0.73 -12.52 -8.73
CA ARG A 134 -1.40 -13.22 -7.63
C ARG A 134 -1.08 -12.54 -6.31
N CYS A 135 -2.12 -12.36 -5.49
CA CYS A 135 -2.01 -11.84 -4.12
C CYS A 135 -2.60 -12.88 -3.16
N GLU A 136 -1.87 -13.20 -2.09
CA GLU A 136 -2.33 -14.04 -1.00
C GLU A 136 -2.43 -13.22 0.28
N TYR A 137 -3.47 -13.47 1.08
CA TYR A 137 -3.74 -12.69 2.29
C TYR A 137 -3.84 -13.58 3.53
N TYR A 138 -3.52 -13.01 4.69
CA TYR A 138 -3.86 -13.56 5.98
C TYR A 138 -5.38 -13.50 6.23
N PRO A 139 -5.92 -14.25 7.21
CA PRO A 139 -7.36 -14.25 7.50
C PRO A 139 -7.95 -12.87 7.81
N ASP A 140 -7.14 -11.95 8.34
CA ASP A 140 -7.55 -10.59 8.67
C ASP A 140 -7.47 -9.61 7.47
N GLY A 141 -7.05 -10.10 6.30
CA GLY A 141 -6.94 -9.34 5.06
C GLY A 141 -5.58 -8.67 4.83
N ARG A 142 -4.59 -8.83 5.71
CA ARG A 142 -3.21 -8.34 5.45
C ARG A 142 -2.55 -9.14 4.34
N LEU A 143 -1.72 -8.48 3.51
CA LEU A 143 -0.99 -9.19 2.45
C LEU A 143 0.03 -10.16 3.06
N LYS A 144 0.02 -11.40 2.56
CA LYS A 144 0.95 -12.47 2.91
C LYS A 144 1.97 -12.70 1.79
N ALA A 145 1.54 -12.65 0.55
CA ALA A 145 2.43 -12.80 -0.61
C ALA A 145 1.87 -12.07 -1.83
N ALA A 146 2.75 -11.57 -2.69
CA ALA A 146 2.36 -11.09 -4.00
C ALA A 146 3.47 -11.34 -5.03
N GLY A 147 3.09 -11.65 -6.26
CA GLY A 147 4.01 -11.75 -7.39
C GLY A 147 3.30 -12.13 -8.68
N GLN A 148 4.06 -12.28 -9.76
CA GLN A 148 3.49 -12.59 -11.08
C GLN A 148 3.29 -14.10 -11.26
N MET A 149 2.35 -14.46 -12.11
CA MET A 149 2.06 -15.79 -12.59
C MET A 149 2.13 -15.75 -14.11
N ARG A 150 2.61 -16.84 -14.69
CA ARG A 150 2.60 -17.07 -16.12
C ARG A 150 2.28 -18.55 -16.34
N ASP A 151 1.30 -18.82 -17.19
CA ASP A 151 0.84 -20.18 -17.52
C ASP A 151 0.51 -21.04 -16.28
N GLY A 152 -0.16 -20.41 -15.29
CA GLY A 152 -0.53 -21.07 -14.04
C GLY A 152 0.61 -21.31 -13.05
N LYS A 153 1.84 -20.88 -13.36
CA LYS A 153 3.03 -21.04 -12.51
C LYS A 153 3.56 -19.69 -12.02
N LEU A 154 4.30 -19.69 -10.91
CA LEU A 154 4.98 -18.49 -10.39
C LEU A 154 5.98 -17.96 -11.44
N HIS A 155 6.01 -16.66 -11.65
CA HIS A 155 6.90 -15.99 -12.59
C HIS A 155 7.31 -14.60 -12.06
N GLY A 156 8.44 -14.08 -12.52
CA GLY A 156 8.94 -12.76 -12.14
C GLY A 156 9.16 -12.59 -10.64
N GLN A 157 9.15 -11.35 -10.17
CA GLN A 157 9.43 -11.02 -8.78
C GLN A 157 8.26 -11.37 -7.85
N TRP A 158 8.61 -12.01 -6.73
CA TRP A 158 7.72 -12.36 -5.66
C TRP A 158 8.20 -11.79 -4.33
N LYS A 159 7.24 -11.35 -3.52
CA LYS A 159 7.45 -10.83 -2.17
C LYS A 159 6.53 -11.54 -1.19
N TRP A 160 7.07 -11.95 -0.05
CA TRP A 160 6.32 -12.51 1.07
C TRP A 160 6.47 -11.63 2.28
N TYR A 161 5.40 -11.50 3.04
CA TYR A 161 5.28 -10.59 4.16
C TYR A 161 4.88 -11.34 5.42
N ARG A 162 5.43 -10.92 6.56
CA ARG A 162 5.00 -11.41 7.87
C ARG A 162 3.63 -10.84 8.23
N TYR A 163 3.04 -11.37 9.28
CA TYR A 163 1.73 -10.92 9.76
C TYR A 163 1.72 -9.44 10.18
N ASP A 164 2.85 -8.88 10.60
CA ASP A 164 3.01 -7.47 10.94
C ASP A 164 3.22 -6.55 9.72
N GLY A 165 3.30 -7.12 8.52
CA GLY A 165 3.53 -6.41 7.26
C GLY A 165 5.00 -6.26 6.88
N THR A 166 5.96 -6.64 7.74
CA THR A 166 7.39 -6.58 7.39
C THR A 166 7.71 -7.54 6.24
N LEU A 167 8.58 -7.12 5.33
CA LEU A 167 9.05 -7.97 4.24
C LEU A 167 9.81 -9.15 4.84
N MET A 168 9.40 -10.37 4.50
CA MET A 168 10.01 -11.61 5.00
C MET A 168 11.01 -12.15 3.98
N ARG A 169 10.62 -12.18 2.71
CA ARG A 169 11.42 -12.77 1.65
C ARG A 169 11.08 -12.13 0.31
N THR A 170 12.05 -12.04 -0.57
CA THR A 170 11.87 -11.69 -1.97
C THR A 170 12.70 -12.62 -2.85
N GLY A 171 12.27 -12.82 -4.08
CA GLY A 171 13.04 -13.55 -5.09
C GLY A 171 12.27 -13.69 -6.38
N GLU A 172 12.95 -14.23 -7.39
CA GLU A 172 12.40 -14.37 -8.72
C GLU A 172 12.05 -15.83 -9.02
N PHE A 173 10.97 -16.00 -9.77
CA PHE A 173 10.60 -17.27 -10.36
C PHE A 173 10.63 -17.21 -11.88
N THR A 174 11.05 -18.30 -12.52
CA THR A 174 10.87 -18.53 -13.94
C THR A 174 10.08 -19.81 -14.14
N PHE A 175 8.77 -19.69 -14.43
CA PHE A 175 7.87 -20.82 -14.69
C PHE A 175 7.83 -21.85 -13.55
N GLY A 176 7.76 -21.37 -12.31
CA GLY A 176 7.68 -22.18 -11.10
C GLY A 176 9.03 -22.51 -10.46
N GLU A 177 10.14 -22.32 -11.18
CA GLU A 177 11.49 -22.57 -10.67
C GLU A 177 12.08 -21.30 -10.05
N GLN A 178 12.75 -21.43 -8.90
CA GLN A 178 13.42 -20.31 -8.24
C GLN A 178 14.65 -19.92 -9.06
N THR A 179 14.73 -18.64 -9.45
CA THR A 179 15.86 -18.11 -10.23
C THR A 179 16.39 -16.82 -9.61
N GLY A 180 17.61 -16.43 -9.97
CA GLY A 180 18.16 -15.13 -9.62
C GLY A 180 18.44 -14.99 -8.12
N THR A 181 18.29 -13.77 -7.61
CA THR A 181 18.69 -13.44 -6.23
C THR A 181 17.51 -13.56 -5.28
N TRP A 182 17.67 -14.39 -4.27
CA TRP A 182 16.73 -14.59 -3.18
C TRP A 182 17.24 -13.96 -1.91
N THR A 183 16.46 -13.06 -1.32
CA THR A 183 16.80 -12.41 -0.06
C THR A 183 15.74 -12.72 0.98
N THR A 184 16.18 -13.22 2.13
CA THR A 184 15.35 -13.35 3.33
C THR A 184 15.74 -12.24 4.29
N PHE A 185 14.78 -11.43 4.70
CA PHE A 185 15.00 -10.28 5.56
C PHE A 185 14.87 -10.68 7.03
N GLU A 186 15.53 -9.97 7.92
CA GLU A 186 15.37 -10.13 9.36
C GLU A 186 13.98 -9.66 9.83
N ARG A 187 13.65 -9.92 11.09
CA ARG A 187 12.32 -9.58 11.65
C ARG A 187 12.07 -8.07 11.69
N ASP A 188 13.12 -7.27 11.84
CA ASP A 188 13.06 -5.81 11.81
C ASP A 188 13.00 -5.23 10.38
N GLY A 189 13.08 -6.09 9.36
CA GLY A 189 13.06 -5.69 7.94
C GLY A 189 14.43 -5.35 7.34
N SER A 190 15.51 -5.46 8.12
CA SER A 190 16.87 -5.32 7.57
C SER A 190 17.23 -6.47 6.63
N GLU A 191 18.15 -6.22 5.69
CA GLU A 191 18.63 -7.25 4.77
C GLU A 191 19.25 -8.40 5.56
N GLY A 192 18.71 -9.60 5.36
CA GLY A 192 19.27 -10.82 5.93
C GLY A 192 20.01 -11.62 4.85
N ARG A 193 19.85 -12.93 4.88
CA ARG A 193 20.57 -13.83 3.98
C ARG A 193 20.13 -13.66 2.53
N THR A 194 21.12 -13.44 1.65
CA THR A 194 20.97 -13.47 0.20
C THR A 194 21.55 -14.76 -0.39
N THR A 195 20.90 -15.34 -1.39
CA THR A 195 21.33 -16.55 -2.12
C THR A 195 21.09 -16.35 -3.60
N ILE A 196 22.08 -16.70 -4.42
CA ILE A 196 22.01 -16.60 -5.89
C ILE A 196 21.80 -18.01 -6.43
N LEU A 197 20.79 -18.17 -7.28
CA LEU A 197 20.40 -19.42 -7.93
C LEU A 197 20.57 -19.33 -9.44
#